data_AF-A0A977KAW9-F1
#
_entry.id   AF-A0A977KAW9-F1
#
_cell.length_a   1.000
_cell.length_b   1.000
_cell.length_c   1.000
_cell.angle_alpha   90.00
_cell.angle_beta   90.00
_cell.angle_gamma   90.00
#
_symmetry.space_group_name_H-M   'P 1'
#
loop_
_entity.id
_entity.type
_entity.pdbx_description
1 polymer ?
#
loop_
_entity_poly.entity_id
_entity_poly.type
_entity_poly.pdbx_seq_one_letter_code
_entity_poly.pdbx_strand_id
1 'polypeptide(L)'
;MLIVIAVAVLSGLGAIITDLFAIKMPSIEVGNLETATFHTSSSEDRSEKEAILTSKRSEYESFRSSTQKSENRKEESKRETVLQVTSLEELMVLLKHLKEIHRDADRTDAIISPWIFAWPFMFLGFALLIALLTAASASVSPYPSEVGAIGFASIVIFIGAALVVAVGIAVYLPYKLIKRRNEHFGRTLKFYRTLLDLLKHMKVDSGIVNRIEVTVIDMEQESQPRNPFLWILLEYLFAPVTFYVYHFLNKDFYKHEQREIEIYRNLRIALSEVGISIPQMNPTIPSRSTILYIIATLLTGGVFGLYWLYTLIKDPNEHFKQHRYVESELIAAIERALRSAKT
;
A
#
# COMPACT_ATOMS: atom_id res chain seq x y z
N MET A 1 15.86 32.33 -21.81
CA MET A 1 15.69 32.50 -20.34
C MET A 1 15.36 31.19 -19.63
N LEU A 2 14.39 30.38 -20.11
CA LEU A 2 14.00 29.10 -19.48
C LEU A 2 15.11 28.03 -19.39
N ILE A 3 16.01 27.94 -20.38
CA ILE A 3 17.11 26.96 -20.38
C ILE A 3 18.16 27.24 -19.30
N VAL A 4 18.42 28.52 -19.00
CA VAL A 4 19.41 28.93 -17.99
C VAL A 4 18.93 28.59 -16.57
N ILE A 5 17.63 28.67 -16.32
CA ILE A 5 17.02 28.32 -15.03
C ILE A 5 17.05 26.79 -14.80
N ALA A 6 16.88 25.98 -15.85
CA ALA A 6 16.92 24.53 -15.74
C ALA A 6 18.31 23.97 -15.36
N VAL A 7 19.38 24.59 -15.85
CA VAL A 7 20.76 24.17 -15.55
C VAL A 7 21.16 24.50 -14.11
N ALA A 8 20.68 25.62 -13.55
CA ALA A 8 20.99 26.03 -12.18
C ALA A 8 20.34 25.16 -11.10
N VAL A 9 19.21 24.52 -11.39
CA VAL A 9 18.49 23.66 -10.42
C VAL A 9 19.13 22.27 -10.32
N LEU A 10 19.71 21.76 -11.41
CA LEU A 10 20.32 20.43 -11.44
C LEU A 10 21.66 20.36 -10.68
N SER A 11 22.41 21.46 -10.61
CA SER A 11 23.69 21.52 -9.89
C SER A 11 23.54 21.55 -8.36
N GLY A 12 22.42 22.06 -7.83
CA GLY A 12 22.18 22.14 -6.38
C GLY A 12 21.80 20.81 -5.71
N LEU A 13 21.21 19.86 -6.45
CA LEU A 13 20.72 18.60 -5.91
C LEU A 13 21.81 17.56 -5.63
N GLY A 14 22.99 17.70 -6.26
CA GLY A 14 24.10 16.75 -6.09
C GLY A 14 24.77 16.79 -4.72
N ALA A 15 24.75 17.93 -4.03
CA ALA A 15 25.47 18.13 -2.77
C ALA A 15 24.75 17.55 -1.54
N ILE A 16 23.43 17.34 -1.62
CA ILE A 16 22.62 16.92 -0.47
C ILE A 16 22.64 15.38 -0.28
N ILE A 17 22.96 14.63 -1.34
CA ILE A 17 22.89 13.16 -1.34
C ILE A 17 24.14 12.52 -0.73
N THR A 18 25.29 13.19 -0.77
CA THR A 18 26.57 12.66 -0.28
C THR A 18 26.69 12.63 1.24
N ASP A 19 25.97 13.49 1.96
CA ASP A 19 26.11 13.59 3.43
C ASP A 19 25.26 12.57 4.20
N LEU A 20 24.31 11.90 3.54
CA LEU A 20 23.36 11.00 4.21
C LEU A 20 23.88 9.56 4.46
N PHE A 21 25.04 9.18 3.90
CA PHE A 21 25.52 7.78 3.89
C PHE A 21 26.68 7.47 4.86
N ALA A 22 27.07 8.39 5.75
CA ALA A 22 28.28 8.27 6.58
C ALA A 22 28.03 7.87 8.05
N ILE A 23 27.14 6.92 8.36
CA ILE A 23 26.91 6.44 9.74
C ILE A 23 27.26 4.94 9.86
N LYS A 24 28.28 4.65 10.68
CA LYS A 24 28.91 3.33 10.89
C LYS A 24 28.51 2.75 12.25
N MET A 25 28.14 1.47 12.31
CA MET A 25 27.72 0.76 13.54
C MET A 25 28.79 -0.22 14.05
N PRO A 26 28.90 -0.47 15.38
CA PRO A 26 29.93 -1.30 15.98
C PRO A 26 29.47 -2.76 16.26
N SER A 27 30.42 -3.69 16.26
CA SER A 27 30.24 -5.14 16.48
C SER A 27 30.47 -5.56 17.93
N ILE A 28 29.72 -6.57 18.40
CA ILE A 28 29.78 -7.14 19.76
C ILE A 28 30.23 -8.61 19.69
N GLU A 29 31.17 -9.00 20.55
CA GLU A 29 31.69 -10.38 20.74
C GLU A 29 30.89 -11.18 21.78
N VAL A 30 30.86 -12.51 21.62
CA VAL A 30 30.19 -13.46 22.53
C VAL A 30 31.20 -14.50 23.03
N GLY A 31 31.26 -14.70 24.36
CA GLY A 31 32.15 -15.64 25.04
C GLY A 31 31.53 -17.01 25.35
N ASN A 32 32.38 -18.04 25.36
CA ASN A 32 32.06 -19.46 25.60
C ASN A 32 32.07 -19.86 27.08
N LEU A 33 31.30 -20.90 27.44
CA LEU A 33 31.27 -21.54 28.77
C LEU A 33 31.56 -23.04 28.68
N GLU A 34 32.41 -23.53 29.59
CA GLU A 34 32.91 -24.89 29.74
C GLU A 34 31.95 -25.84 30.48
N THR A 35 32.12 -27.15 30.28
CA THR A 35 31.39 -28.24 30.95
C THR A 35 32.34 -29.10 31.78
N ALA A 36 31.88 -29.57 32.95
CA ALA A 36 32.63 -30.47 33.84
C ALA A 36 31.81 -31.72 34.21
N THR A 37 32.47 -32.88 34.14
CA THR A 37 31.99 -34.24 34.44
C THR A 37 32.39 -34.69 35.84
N PHE A 38 31.63 -35.58 36.50
CA PHE A 38 32.14 -36.34 37.66
C PHE A 38 31.57 -37.77 37.79
N HIS A 39 32.39 -38.64 38.37
CA HIS A 39 32.41 -40.10 38.29
C HIS A 39 31.86 -40.86 39.52
N THR A 40 31.68 -42.16 39.27
CA THR A 40 31.13 -43.35 39.95
C THR A 40 31.86 -43.91 41.19
N SER A 41 31.16 -44.65 42.07
CA SER A 41 31.60 -45.89 42.80
C SER A 41 30.43 -46.43 43.66
N SER A 42 30.32 -47.66 44.18
CA SER A 42 31.00 -48.96 44.08
C SER A 42 30.01 -50.02 44.60
N SER A 43 30.08 -51.22 44.04
CA SER A 43 29.17 -52.36 44.18
C SER A 43 29.88 -53.52 44.88
N GLU A 44 29.34 -54.13 45.94
CA GLU A 44 29.58 -55.56 46.28
C GLU A 44 28.95 -56.05 47.60
N ASP A 45 27.73 -55.63 47.95
CA ASP A 45 26.96 -56.31 49.01
C ASP A 45 25.45 -56.34 48.69
N ARG A 46 25.19 -56.62 47.41
CA ARG A 46 23.92 -56.33 46.71
C ARG A 46 23.30 -57.56 46.06
N SER A 47 24.10 -58.47 45.52
CA SER A 47 23.70 -59.57 44.60
C SER A 47 22.40 -60.33 44.92
N GLU A 48 22.19 -60.77 46.16
CA GLU A 48 21.07 -61.66 46.49
C GLU A 48 19.80 -60.91 46.94
N LYS A 49 19.95 -59.65 47.42
CA LYS A 49 18.85 -58.79 47.83
C LYS A 49 18.28 -57.89 46.72
N GLU A 50 19.03 -57.20 45.87
CA GLU A 50 19.56 -57.78 44.63
C GLU A 50 18.45 -58.44 43.83
N ALA A 51 18.58 -59.72 43.54
CA ALA A 51 17.67 -60.49 42.69
C ALA A 51 16.15 -60.32 43.01
N ILE A 52 15.77 -60.33 44.29
CA ILE A 52 14.34 -60.25 44.69
C ILE A 52 13.81 -58.81 44.60
N LEU A 53 14.58 -57.84 45.10
CA LEU A 53 14.23 -56.43 44.93
C LEU A 53 14.22 -56.06 43.45
N THR A 54 15.12 -56.59 42.64
CA THR A 54 15.27 -56.26 41.22
C THR A 54 14.16 -56.88 40.37
N SER A 55 13.61 -58.04 40.74
CA SER A 55 12.35 -58.57 40.16
C SER A 55 11.12 -57.69 40.50
N LYS A 56 10.86 -57.40 41.78
CA LYS A 56 9.72 -56.55 42.17
C LYS A 56 9.88 -55.10 41.70
N ARG A 57 11.12 -54.62 41.65
CA ARG A 57 11.49 -53.31 41.09
C ARG A 57 11.30 -53.30 39.58
N SER A 58 11.63 -54.36 38.86
CA SER A 58 11.34 -54.49 37.43
C SER A 58 9.84 -54.40 37.15
N GLU A 59 9.01 -55.10 37.93
CA GLU A 59 7.56 -55.10 37.75
C GLU A 59 6.93 -53.75 38.13
N TYR A 60 7.37 -53.16 39.25
CA TYR A 60 6.95 -51.82 39.68
C TYR A 60 7.45 -50.72 38.73
N GLU A 61 8.68 -50.81 38.21
CA GLU A 61 9.24 -49.88 37.23
C GLU A 61 8.54 -50.03 35.88
N SER A 62 8.14 -51.24 35.48
CA SER A 62 7.33 -51.49 34.28
C SER A 62 5.93 -50.87 34.42
N PHE A 63 5.26 -51.10 35.54
CA PHE A 63 3.94 -50.51 35.82
C PHE A 63 4.02 -48.98 35.91
N ARG A 64 4.98 -48.43 36.66
CA ARG A 64 5.23 -46.98 36.76
C ARG A 64 5.57 -46.38 35.41
N SER A 65 6.43 -47.02 34.63
CA SER A 65 6.79 -46.60 33.26
C SER A 65 5.57 -46.56 32.34
N SER A 66 4.70 -47.58 32.38
CA SER A 66 3.48 -47.62 31.57
C SER A 66 2.48 -46.52 31.95
N THR A 67 2.35 -46.24 33.25
CA THR A 67 1.45 -45.21 33.78
C THR A 67 1.95 -43.82 33.44
N GLN A 68 3.25 -43.55 33.68
CA GLN A 68 3.94 -42.31 33.32
C GLN A 68 3.88 -42.05 31.80
N LYS A 69 4.04 -43.09 30.98
CA LYS A 69 3.93 -42.99 29.52
C LYS A 69 2.50 -42.63 29.09
N SER A 70 1.48 -43.13 29.79
CA SER A 70 0.08 -42.79 29.49
C SER A 70 -0.28 -41.35 29.90
N GLU A 71 0.24 -40.88 31.02
CA GLU A 71 0.07 -39.50 31.50
C GLU A 71 0.80 -38.51 30.59
N ASN A 72 2.05 -38.82 30.21
CA ASN A 72 2.82 -38.01 29.26
C ASN A 72 2.08 -37.88 27.91
N ARG A 73 1.48 -38.95 27.38
CA ARG A 73 0.68 -38.86 26.13
C ARG A 73 -0.57 -37.98 26.29
N LYS A 74 -1.24 -38.03 27.43
CA LYS A 74 -2.41 -37.18 27.70
C LYS A 74 -2.02 -35.72 27.85
N GLU A 75 -0.90 -35.43 28.51
CA GLU A 75 -0.35 -34.07 28.57
C GLU A 75 0.08 -33.56 27.20
N GLU A 76 0.76 -34.38 26.41
CA GLU A 76 1.21 -34.03 25.06
C GLU A 76 0.02 -33.72 24.13
N SER A 77 -1.01 -34.56 24.13
CA SER A 77 -2.26 -34.31 23.39
C SER A 77 -3.00 -33.04 23.86
N LYS A 78 -3.05 -32.78 25.17
CA LYS A 78 -3.60 -31.53 25.71
C LYS A 78 -2.77 -30.32 25.27
N ARG A 79 -1.43 -30.41 25.31
CA ARG A 79 -0.53 -29.35 24.86
C ARG A 79 -0.69 -29.08 23.38
N GLU A 80 -0.79 -30.10 22.53
CA GLU A 80 -1.05 -29.94 21.09
C GLU A 80 -2.40 -29.25 20.85
N THR A 81 -3.45 -29.65 21.58
CA THR A 81 -4.78 -29.03 21.45
C THR A 81 -4.75 -27.56 21.91
N VAL A 82 -4.12 -27.27 23.05
CA VAL A 82 -3.99 -25.88 23.55
C VAL A 82 -3.17 -25.03 22.57
N LEU A 83 -2.06 -25.55 22.04
CA LEU A 83 -1.25 -24.86 21.04
C LEU A 83 -2.04 -24.59 19.74
N GLN A 84 -2.86 -25.55 19.29
CA GLN A 84 -3.74 -25.35 18.14
C GLN A 84 -4.80 -24.28 18.40
N VAL A 85 -5.47 -24.31 19.56
CA VAL A 85 -6.51 -23.33 19.92
C VAL A 85 -5.93 -21.91 20.04
N THR A 86 -4.79 -21.75 20.73
CA THR A 86 -4.11 -20.45 20.84
C THR A 86 -3.72 -19.91 19.46
N SER A 87 -3.21 -20.76 18.57
CA SER A 87 -2.84 -20.34 17.22
C SER A 87 -4.05 -19.87 16.39
N LEU A 88 -5.23 -20.46 16.60
CA LEU A 88 -6.44 -20.09 15.86
C LEU A 88 -7.01 -18.76 16.35
N GLU A 89 -6.96 -18.49 17.67
CA GLU A 89 -7.36 -17.20 18.23
C GLU A 89 -6.48 -16.06 17.71
N GLU A 90 -5.15 -16.25 17.67
CA GLU A 90 -4.20 -15.30 17.10
C GLU A 90 -4.48 -15.02 15.61
N LEU A 91 -4.72 -16.07 14.82
CA LEU A 91 -5.08 -15.95 13.41
C LEU A 91 -6.40 -15.18 13.22
N MET A 92 -7.40 -15.40 14.08
CA MET A 92 -8.64 -14.65 14.04
C MET A 92 -8.46 -13.17 14.40
N VAL A 93 -7.58 -12.84 15.34
CA VAL A 93 -7.24 -11.45 15.68
C VAL A 93 -6.56 -10.76 14.50
N LEU A 94 -5.59 -11.41 13.86
CA LEU A 94 -4.93 -10.87 12.65
C LEU A 94 -5.91 -10.68 11.49
N LEU A 95 -6.81 -11.65 11.26
CA LEU A 95 -7.87 -11.52 10.26
C LEU A 95 -8.81 -10.33 10.56
N LYS A 96 -9.14 -10.11 11.83
CA LYS A 96 -9.94 -8.95 12.25
C LYS A 96 -9.21 -7.64 11.93
N HIS A 97 -7.92 -7.55 12.23
CA HIS A 97 -7.11 -6.37 11.88
C HIS A 97 -7.04 -6.16 10.36
N LEU A 98 -6.89 -7.21 9.54
CA LEU A 98 -6.95 -7.10 8.08
C LEU A 98 -8.29 -6.52 7.60
N LYS A 99 -9.40 -6.98 8.17
CA LYS A 99 -10.74 -6.45 7.86
C LYS A 99 -10.92 -4.98 8.26
N GLU A 100 -10.32 -4.57 9.36
CA GLU A 100 -10.33 -3.16 9.80
C GLU A 100 -9.51 -2.30 8.83
N ILE A 101 -8.29 -2.72 8.46
CA ILE A 101 -7.45 -2.02 7.48
C ILE A 101 -8.13 -1.96 6.10
N HIS A 102 -8.79 -3.04 5.68
CA HIS A 102 -9.53 -3.07 4.43
C HIS A 102 -10.71 -2.09 4.42
N ARG A 103 -11.45 -2.00 5.54
CA ARG A 103 -12.56 -1.04 5.67
C ARG A 103 -12.09 0.42 5.64
N ASP A 104 -10.87 0.68 6.10
CA ASP A 104 -10.23 2.00 6.01
C ASP A 104 -9.98 2.45 4.55
N ALA A 105 -10.05 1.55 3.56
CA ALA A 105 -9.92 1.86 2.14
C ALA A 105 -10.99 2.85 1.65
N ASP A 106 -12.18 2.87 2.24
CA ASP A 106 -13.22 3.86 1.88
C ASP A 106 -12.79 5.29 2.17
N ARG A 107 -11.93 5.49 3.17
CA ARG A 107 -11.37 6.79 3.53
C ARG A 107 -10.12 7.14 2.73
N THR A 108 -9.18 6.19 2.59
CA THR A 108 -7.87 6.45 1.97
C THR A 108 -7.92 6.43 0.45
N ASP A 109 -8.77 5.58 -0.12
CA ASP A 109 -8.81 5.30 -1.56
C ASP A 109 -9.97 6.07 -2.20
N ALA A 110 -10.03 7.37 -1.91
CA ALA A 110 -11.11 8.25 -2.35
C ALA A 110 -11.11 8.39 -3.90
N ILE A 111 -12.21 7.97 -4.51
CA ILE A 111 -12.43 8.08 -5.96
C ILE A 111 -12.74 9.53 -6.33
N ILE A 112 -11.93 10.09 -7.22
CA ILE A 112 -12.13 11.45 -7.75
C ILE A 112 -12.79 11.33 -9.13
N SER A 113 -13.87 12.07 -9.36
CA SER A 113 -14.51 12.11 -10.67
C SER A 113 -13.59 12.78 -11.71
N PRO A 114 -13.29 12.14 -12.85
CA PRO A 114 -12.56 12.79 -13.95
C PRO A 114 -13.31 14.00 -14.52
N TRP A 115 -14.62 14.12 -14.29
CA TRP A 115 -15.43 15.25 -14.76
C TRP A 115 -15.13 16.58 -14.06
N ILE A 116 -14.31 16.59 -13.01
CA ILE A 116 -13.88 17.82 -12.34
C ILE A 116 -13.25 18.82 -13.33
N PHE A 117 -12.61 18.33 -14.41
CA PHE A 117 -12.02 19.17 -15.45
C PHE A 117 -13.05 19.85 -16.34
N ALA A 118 -14.26 19.32 -16.46
CA ALA A 118 -15.28 19.89 -17.32
C ALA A 118 -15.81 21.22 -16.75
N TRP A 119 -15.64 21.47 -15.45
CA TRP A 119 -16.24 22.62 -14.77
C TRP A 119 -15.80 23.97 -15.37
N PRO A 120 -14.49 24.30 -15.49
CA PRO A 120 -14.08 25.53 -16.16
C PRO A 120 -14.63 25.65 -17.59
N PHE A 121 -14.66 24.55 -18.35
CA PHE A 121 -15.18 24.55 -19.73
C PHE A 121 -16.69 24.74 -19.79
N MET A 122 -17.45 24.27 -18.80
CA MET A 122 -18.88 24.54 -18.71
C MET A 122 -19.14 26.05 -18.54
N PHE A 123 -18.40 26.73 -17.66
CA PHE A 123 -18.52 28.19 -17.52
C PHE A 123 -18.14 28.95 -18.79
N LEU A 124 -17.09 28.51 -19.49
CA LEU A 124 -16.74 29.06 -20.81
C LEU A 124 -17.83 28.81 -21.86
N GLY A 125 -18.44 27.63 -21.85
CA GLY A 125 -19.59 27.30 -22.70
C GLY A 125 -20.80 28.20 -22.43
N PHE A 126 -21.10 28.48 -21.16
CA PHE A 126 -22.14 29.44 -20.78
C PHE A 126 -21.80 30.86 -21.23
N ALA A 127 -20.55 31.31 -21.07
CA ALA A 127 -20.11 32.61 -21.57
C ALA A 127 -20.31 32.73 -23.09
N LEU A 128 -19.96 31.68 -23.85
CA LEU A 128 -20.16 31.62 -25.28
C LEU A 128 -21.66 31.65 -25.65
N LEU A 129 -22.49 30.87 -24.97
CA LEU A 129 -23.94 30.86 -25.19
C LEU A 129 -24.53 32.25 -24.96
N ILE A 130 -24.15 32.93 -23.87
CA ILE A 130 -24.58 34.29 -23.55
C ILE A 130 -24.13 35.27 -24.64
N ALA A 131 -22.90 35.14 -25.14
CA ALA A 131 -22.42 35.97 -26.24
C ALA A 131 -23.27 35.82 -27.50
N LEU A 132 -23.63 34.58 -27.87
CA LEU A 132 -24.48 34.30 -29.03
C LEU A 132 -25.90 34.84 -28.83
N LEU A 133 -26.51 34.62 -27.66
CA LEU A 133 -27.84 35.14 -27.33
C LEU A 133 -27.88 36.67 -27.30
N THR A 134 -26.82 37.30 -26.78
CA THR A 134 -26.67 38.76 -26.77
C THR A 134 -26.60 39.30 -28.19
N ALA A 135 -25.75 38.70 -29.05
CA ALA A 135 -25.62 39.12 -30.45
C ALA A 135 -26.95 38.97 -31.21
N ALA A 136 -27.66 37.86 -31.01
CA ALA A 136 -28.97 37.61 -31.61
C ALA A 136 -30.05 38.59 -31.09
N SER A 137 -30.01 38.94 -29.80
CA SER A 137 -30.97 39.89 -29.21
C SER A 137 -30.67 41.33 -29.66
N ALA A 138 -29.39 41.70 -29.74
CA ALA A 138 -28.96 43.02 -30.19
C ALA A 138 -29.32 43.27 -31.66
N SER A 139 -29.34 42.24 -32.52
CA SER A 139 -29.67 42.42 -33.95
C SER A 139 -31.13 42.75 -34.22
N VAL A 140 -32.04 42.49 -33.26
CA VAL A 140 -33.49 42.78 -33.39
C VAL A 140 -34.00 43.82 -32.40
N SER A 141 -33.17 44.24 -31.44
CA SER A 141 -33.56 45.19 -30.39
C SER A 141 -33.56 46.63 -30.89
N PRO A 142 -34.57 47.45 -30.51
CA PRO A 142 -34.52 48.91 -30.72
C PRO A 142 -33.42 49.59 -29.88
N TYR A 143 -32.87 48.90 -28.87
CA TYR A 143 -31.79 49.37 -27.98
C TYR A 143 -30.60 48.39 -28.00
N PRO A 144 -29.87 48.26 -29.12
CA PRO A 144 -28.82 47.26 -29.27
C PRO A 144 -27.62 47.48 -28.35
N SER A 145 -27.33 48.74 -28.00
CA SER A 145 -26.24 49.12 -27.08
C SER A 145 -26.49 48.65 -25.64
N GLU A 146 -27.72 48.77 -25.16
CA GLU A 146 -28.10 48.33 -23.81
C GLU A 146 -28.03 46.80 -23.70
N VAL A 147 -28.57 46.10 -24.70
CA VAL A 147 -28.46 44.63 -24.79
C VAL A 147 -27.00 44.19 -24.84
N GLY A 148 -26.19 44.86 -25.66
CA GLY A 148 -24.76 44.61 -25.75
C GLY A 148 -24.02 44.80 -24.42
N ALA A 149 -24.34 45.87 -23.67
CA ALA A 149 -23.73 46.15 -22.37
C ALA A 149 -24.08 45.06 -21.33
N ILE A 150 -25.34 44.65 -21.25
CA ILE A 150 -25.80 43.58 -20.34
C ILE A 150 -25.12 42.26 -20.69
N GLY A 151 -25.06 41.92 -21.97
CA GLY A 151 -24.40 40.71 -22.44
C GLY A 151 -22.91 40.71 -22.15
N PHE A 152 -22.22 41.83 -22.39
CA PHE A 152 -20.80 41.97 -22.07
C PHE A 152 -20.52 41.79 -20.57
N ALA A 153 -21.30 42.47 -19.70
CA ALA A 153 -21.17 42.31 -18.26
C ALA A 153 -21.37 40.84 -17.83
N SER A 154 -22.35 40.16 -18.42
CA SER A 154 -22.62 38.74 -18.17
C SER A 154 -21.43 37.86 -18.59
N ILE A 155 -20.87 38.07 -19.79
CA ILE A 155 -19.69 37.34 -20.27
C ILE A 155 -18.52 37.52 -19.30
N VAL A 156 -18.24 38.75 -18.85
CA VAL A 156 -17.17 39.02 -17.88
C VAL A 156 -17.38 38.27 -16.57
N ILE A 157 -18.61 38.23 -16.06
CA ILE A 157 -18.94 37.47 -14.84
C ILE A 157 -18.66 35.98 -15.03
N PHE A 158 -19.10 35.37 -16.13
CA PHE A 158 -18.88 33.94 -16.39
C PHE A 158 -17.42 33.59 -16.64
N ILE A 159 -16.65 34.45 -17.31
CA ILE A 159 -15.20 34.29 -17.47
C ILE A 159 -14.51 34.39 -16.10
N GLY A 160 -14.89 35.37 -15.28
CA GLY A 160 -14.37 35.51 -13.92
C GLY A 160 -14.67 34.27 -13.06
N ALA A 161 -15.89 33.74 -13.13
CA ALA A 161 -16.27 32.50 -12.44
C ALA A 161 -15.46 31.30 -12.94
N ALA A 162 -15.26 31.16 -14.26
CA ALA A 162 -14.44 30.11 -14.85
C ALA A 162 -13.00 30.15 -14.32
N LEU A 163 -12.42 31.35 -14.20
CA LEU A 163 -11.06 31.55 -13.68
C LEU A 163 -10.95 31.16 -12.21
N VAL A 164 -11.90 31.59 -11.36
CA VAL A 164 -11.92 31.24 -9.93
C VAL A 164 -12.02 29.72 -9.75
N VAL A 165 -12.91 29.06 -10.52
CA VAL A 165 -13.06 27.61 -10.48
C VAL A 165 -11.80 26.90 -10.97
N ALA A 166 -11.18 27.38 -12.05
CA ALA A 166 -9.94 26.81 -12.58
C ALA A 166 -8.79 26.88 -11.56
N VAL A 167 -8.62 28.04 -10.90
CA VAL A 167 -7.60 28.21 -9.85
C VAL A 167 -7.91 27.30 -8.66
N GLY A 168 -9.17 27.22 -8.23
CA GLY A 168 -9.59 26.32 -7.15
C GLY A 168 -9.25 24.86 -7.45
N ILE A 169 -9.51 24.39 -8.68
CA ILE A 169 -9.16 23.03 -9.12
C ILE A 169 -7.65 22.84 -9.19
N ALA A 170 -6.91 23.82 -9.72
CA ALA A 170 -5.45 23.76 -9.83
C ALA A 170 -4.76 23.63 -8.47
N VAL A 171 -5.33 24.18 -7.40
CA VAL A 171 -4.81 24.02 -6.03
C VAL A 171 -5.32 22.73 -5.38
N TYR A 172 -6.63 22.48 -5.46
CA TYR A 172 -7.29 21.37 -4.77
C TYR A 172 -6.86 20.00 -5.32
N LEU A 173 -6.71 19.87 -6.64
CA LEU A 173 -6.51 18.57 -7.23
C LEU A 173 -5.11 17.99 -6.94
N PRO A 174 -3.98 18.71 -7.16
CA PRO A 174 -2.66 18.20 -6.77
C PRO A 174 -2.59 17.86 -5.28
N TYR A 175 -3.19 18.69 -4.41
CA TYR A 175 -3.33 18.37 -2.98
C TYR A 175 -3.96 17.00 -2.76
N LYS A 176 -5.14 16.80 -3.35
CA LYS A 176 -5.92 15.58 -3.16
C LYS A 176 -5.20 14.37 -3.76
N LEU A 177 -4.53 14.52 -4.90
CA LEU A 177 -3.77 13.46 -5.58
C LEU A 177 -2.55 13.01 -4.77
N ILE A 178 -1.79 13.94 -4.18
CA ILE A 178 -0.63 13.59 -3.34
C ILE A 178 -1.11 12.98 -2.02
N LYS A 179 -2.13 13.57 -1.39
CA LYS A 179 -2.71 13.07 -0.15
C LYS A 179 -3.21 11.63 -0.31
N ARG A 180 -4.03 11.35 -1.33
CA ARG A 180 -4.57 10.00 -1.56
C ARG A 180 -3.48 8.98 -1.84
N ARG A 181 -2.41 9.35 -2.56
CA ARG A 181 -1.25 8.47 -2.80
C ARG A 181 -0.62 8.06 -1.47
N ASN A 182 -0.35 9.03 -0.58
CA ASN A 182 0.26 8.73 0.72
C ASN A 182 -0.64 7.86 1.61
N GLU A 183 -1.94 8.20 1.66
CA GLU A 183 -2.92 7.48 2.45
C GLU A 183 -3.09 6.03 1.97
N HIS A 184 -3.21 5.84 0.65
CA HIS A 184 -3.29 4.53 0.03
C HIS A 184 -2.04 3.69 0.31
N PHE A 185 -0.84 4.22 0.02
CA PHE A 185 0.40 3.46 0.19
C PHE A 185 0.62 3.08 1.65
N GLY A 186 0.29 3.99 2.57
CA GLY A 186 0.36 3.72 4.01
C GLY A 186 -0.63 2.64 4.47
N ARG A 187 -1.87 2.63 3.94
CA ARG A 187 -2.86 1.58 4.23
C ARG A 187 -2.40 0.24 3.68
N THR A 188 -2.01 0.20 2.42
CA THR A 188 -1.53 -1.01 1.73
C THR A 188 -0.33 -1.62 2.45
N LEU A 189 0.63 -0.81 2.89
CA LEU A 189 1.79 -1.31 3.63
C LEU A 189 1.38 -1.97 4.96
N LYS A 190 0.44 -1.35 5.70
CA LYS A 190 -0.11 -1.96 6.92
C LYS A 190 -0.81 -3.28 6.61
N PHE A 191 -1.60 -3.32 5.52
CA PHE A 191 -2.30 -4.52 5.07
C PHE A 191 -1.31 -5.67 4.83
N TYR A 192 -0.25 -5.44 4.06
CA TYR A 192 0.72 -6.48 3.75
C TYR A 192 1.55 -6.92 4.96
N ARG A 193 1.88 -6.02 5.89
CA ARG A 193 2.54 -6.39 7.15
C ARG A 193 1.67 -7.32 7.99
N THR A 194 0.40 -6.98 8.18
CA THR A 194 -0.53 -7.85 8.92
C THR A 194 -0.74 -9.17 8.18
N LEU A 195 -0.74 -9.17 6.85
CA LEU A 195 -0.83 -10.39 6.05
C LEU A 195 0.43 -11.26 6.21
N LEU A 196 1.62 -10.67 6.25
CA LEU A 196 2.87 -11.38 6.52
C LEU A 196 2.84 -12.04 7.90
N ASP A 197 2.37 -11.33 8.92
CA ASP A 197 2.19 -11.90 10.26
C ASP A 197 1.24 -13.10 10.21
N LEU A 198 0.13 -12.97 9.48
CA LEU A 198 -0.82 -14.06 9.31
C LEU A 198 -0.19 -15.28 8.62
N LEU A 199 0.58 -15.08 7.53
CA LEU A 199 1.29 -16.16 6.84
C LEU A 199 2.31 -16.86 7.75
N LYS A 200 3.04 -16.10 8.59
CA LYS A 200 3.98 -16.64 9.58
C LYS A 200 3.27 -17.55 10.59
N HIS A 201 2.09 -17.17 11.07
CA HIS A 201 1.28 -18.00 11.98
C HIS A 201 0.65 -19.21 11.30
N MET A 202 0.36 -19.12 10.00
CA MET A 202 -0.14 -20.24 9.19
C MET A 202 0.93 -21.29 8.84
N LYS A 203 2.19 -21.10 9.26
CA LYS A 203 3.33 -22.00 9.00
C LYS A 203 3.57 -22.26 7.50
N VAL A 204 3.31 -21.25 6.67
CA VAL A 204 3.66 -21.25 5.24
C VAL A 204 5.19 -21.29 5.08
N ASP A 205 5.69 -21.80 3.95
CA ASP A 205 7.13 -21.84 3.65
C ASP A 205 7.82 -20.50 3.94
N SER A 206 8.84 -20.57 4.81
CA SER A 206 9.60 -19.38 5.24
C SER A 206 10.33 -18.69 4.09
N GLY A 207 10.70 -19.45 3.04
CA GLY A 207 11.34 -18.91 1.85
C GLY A 207 10.39 -18.02 1.04
N ILE A 208 9.13 -18.42 0.88
CA ILE A 208 8.09 -17.60 0.23
C ILE A 208 7.78 -16.36 1.07
N VAL A 209 7.57 -16.54 2.39
CA VAL A 209 7.29 -15.43 3.31
C VAL A 209 8.42 -14.39 3.28
N ASN A 210 9.68 -14.82 3.31
CA ASN A 210 10.83 -13.93 3.22
C ASN A 210 10.87 -13.14 1.90
N ARG A 211 10.48 -13.75 0.76
CA ARG A 211 10.39 -13.02 -0.52
C ARG A 211 9.34 -11.91 -0.46
N ILE A 212 8.16 -12.19 0.11
CA ILE A 212 7.11 -11.19 0.29
C ILE A 212 7.61 -10.08 1.23
N GLU A 213 8.25 -10.44 2.33
CA GLU A 213 8.79 -9.51 3.32
C GLU A 213 9.82 -8.56 2.73
N VAL A 214 10.76 -9.06 1.94
CA VAL A 214 11.72 -8.22 1.20
C VAL A 214 11.01 -7.24 0.26
N THR A 215 10.01 -7.70 -0.51
CA THR A 215 9.24 -6.81 -1.39
C THR A 215 8.47 -5.74 -0.60
N VAL A 216 7.93 -6.08 0.57
CA VAL A 216 7.22 -5.13 1.45
C VAL A 216 8.18 -4.08 2.01
N ILE A 217 9.40 -4.48 2.39
CA ILE A 217 10.45 -3.55 2.86
C ILE A 217 10.87 -2.62 1.72
N ASP A 218 11.10 -3.13 0.51
CA ASP A 218 11.39 -2.33 -0.68
C ASP A 218 10.27 -1.30 -0.94
N MET A 219 9.01 -1.75 -0.87
CA MET A 219 7.84 -0.89 -1.03
C MET A 219 7.81 0.22 0.00
N GLU A 220 8.09 -0.07 1.27
CA GLU A 220 8.14 0.93 2.34
C GLU A 220 9.22 1.99 2.08
N GLN A 221 10.42 1.55 1.70
CA GLN A 221 11.53 2.45 1.40
C GLN A 221 11.20 3.38 0.22
N GLU A 222 10.55 2.87 -0.83
CA GLU A 222 10.13 3.68 -1.98
C GLU A 222 8.88 4.54 -1.71
N SER A 223 8.05 4.17 -0.74
CA SER A 223 6.73 4.78 -0.48
C SER A 223 6.76 5.98 0.46
N GLN A 224 7.91 6.62 0.67
CA GLN A 224 8.05 7.73 1.62
C GLN A 224 6.97 8.81 1.45
N PRO A 225 6.34 9.26 2.54
CA PRO A 225 5.25 10.22 2.47
C PRO A 225 5.75 11.57 1.98
N ARG A 226 5.02 12.15 1.02
CA ARG A 226 5.32 13.48 0.48
C ARG A 226 4.39 14.52 1.09
N ASN A 227 4.89 15.61 1.66
CA ASN A 227 4.04 16.66 2.24
C ASN A 227 3.20 17.36 1.13
N PRO A 228 1.87 17.19 1.08
CA PRO A 228 1.05 17.76 0.00
C PRO A 228 1.11 19.29 -0.06
N PHE A 229 1.12 19.95 1.10
CA PHE A 229 1.14 21.42 1.19
C PHE A 229 2.43 22.00 0.62
N LEU A 230 3.57 21.37 0.90
CA LEU A 230 4.86 21.81 0.39
C LEU A 230 4.90 21.74 -1.15
N TRP A 231 4.37 20.66 -1.73
CA TRP A 231 4.37 20.48 -3.18
C TRP A 231 3.47 21.48 -3.90
N ILE A 232 2.29 21.79 -3.36
CA ILE A 232 1.40 22.80 -3.95
C ILE A 232 2.02 24.20 -3.85
N LEU A 233 2.61 24.53 -2.70
CA LEU A 233 3.30 25.80 -2.51
C LEU A 233 4.43 25.96 -3.55
N LEU A 234 5.19 24.89 -3.76
CA LEU A 234 6.28 24.87 -4.72
C LEU A 234 5.78 24.93 -6.18
N GLU A 235 4.67 24.26 -6.49
CA GLU A 235 4.01 24.33 -7.80
C GLU A 235 3.58 25.76 -8.15
N TYR A 236 3.02 26.49 -7.18
CA TYR A 236 2.60 27.88 -7.37
C TYR A 236 3.79 28.85 -7.54
N LEU A 237 4.88 28.62 -6.79
CA LEU A 237 6.08 29.46 -6.88
C LEU A 237 6.92 29.16 -8.12
N PHE A 238 6.87 27.93 -8.64
CA PHE A 238 7.71 27.48 -9.74
C PHE A 238 6.98 26.50 -10.67
N ALA A 239 6.37 27.05 -11.73
CA ALA A 239 5.53 26.30 -12.67
C ALA A 239 6.10 24.94 -13.17
N PRO A 240 7.41 24.78 -13.45
CA PRO A 240 7.96 23.48 -13.85
C PRO A 240 7.80 22.35 -12.83
N VAL A 241 7.56 22.66 -11.55
CA VAL A 241 7.28 21.66 -10.50
C VAL A 241 6.02 20.87 -10.80
N THR A 242 5.04 21.44 -11.51
CA THR A 242 3.85 20.72 -11.98
C THR A 242 4.22 19.43 -12.72
N PHE A 243 5.19 19.51 -13.63
CA PHE A 243 5.65 18.34 -14.39
C PHE A 243 6.31 17.29 -13.50
N TYR A 244 7.04 17.72 -12.48
CA TYR A 244 7.65 16.82 -11.50
C TYR A 244 6.58 16.15 -10.63
N VAL A 245 5.57 16.89 -10.18
CA VAL A 245 4.43 16.34 -9.43
C VAL A 245 3.72 15.27 -10.25
N TYR A 246 3.45 15.57 -11.51
CA TYR A 246 2.78 14.64 -12.42
C TYR A 246 3.67 13.43 -12.73
N HIS A 247 4.98 13.63 -12.84
CA HIS A 247 5.96 12.55 -13.01
C HIS A 247 5.92 11.57 -11.85
N PHE A 248 6.13 12.05 -10.61
CA PHE A 248 6.23 11.14 -9.47
C PHE A 248 4.89 10.48 -9.18
N LEU A 249 3.74 11.16 -9.36
CA LEU A 249 2.44 10.52 -9.16
C LEU A 249 2.25 9.33 -10.13
N ASN A 250 2.53 9.50 -11.42
CA ASN A 250 2.45 8.38 -12.37
C ASN A 250 3.47 7.28 -12.05
N LYS A 251 4.72 7.66 -11.75
CA LYS A 251 5.82 6.72 -11.57
C LYS A 251 5.68 5.93 -10.28
N ASP A 252 5.28 6.58 -9.19
CA ASP A 252 5.07 5.97 -7.89
C ASP A 252 3.94 4.94 -7.95
N PHE A 253 2.78 5.29 -8.54
CA PHE A 253 1.67 4.35 -8.70
C PHE A 253 2.03 3.14 -9.56
N TYR A 254 2.71 3.37 -10.69
CA TYR A 254 3.17 2.26 -11.54
C TYR A 254 4.11 1.31 -10.76
N LYS A 255 5.11 1.86 -10.08
CA LYS A 255 6.05 1.06 -9.28
C LYS A 255 5.35 0.30 -8.16
N HIS A 256 4.44 0.97 -7.44
CA HIS A 256 3.64 0.38 -6.37
C HIS A 256 2.91 -0.87 -6.88
N GLU A 257 2.13 -0.72 -7.96
CA GLU A 257 1.38 -1.83 -8.54
C GLU A 257 2.28 -2.99 -8.99
N GLN A 258 3.45 -2.71 -9.56
CA GLN A 258 4.38 -3.79 -9.95
C GLN A 258 4.86 -4.61 -8.74
N ARG A 259 5.12 -3.96 -7.60
CA ARG A 259 5.51 -4.65 -6.36
C ARG A 259 4.33 -5.45 -5.78
N GLU A 260 3.13 -4.91 -5.86
CA GLU A 260 1.91 -5.60 -5.41
C GLU A 260 1.61 -6.85 -6.24
N ILE A 261 1.77 -6.78 -7.55
CA ILE A 261 1.66 -7.94 -8.45
C ILE A 261 2.66 -9.02 -8.05
N GLU A 262 3.89 -8.65 -7.70
CA GLU A 262 4.90 -9.57 -7.19
C GLU A 262 4.49 -10.19 -5.85
N ILE A 263 4.01 -9.38 -4.90
CA ILE A 263 3.49 -9.86 -3.62
C ILE A 263 2.35 -10.86 -3.86
N TYR A 264 1.36 -10.51 -4.70
CA TYR A 264 0.22 -11.37 -4.99
C TYR A 264 0.61 -12.67 -5.67
N ARG A 265 1.60 -12.64 -6.56
CA ARG A 265 2.15 -13.86 -7.17
C ARG A 265 2.74 -14.79 -6.11
N ASN A 266 3.55 -14.27 -5.20
CA ASN A 266 4.12 -15.07 -4.10
C ASN A 266 3.04 -15.52 -3.10
N LEU A 267 2.07 -14.65 -2.80
CA LEU A 267 0.95 -14.94 -1.91
C LEU A 267 0.08 -16.09 -2.44
N ARG A 268 -0.17 -16.14 -3.75
CA ARG A 268 -0.89 -17.26 -4.39
C ARG A 268 -0.18 -18.59 -4.20
N ILE A 269 1.15 -18.60 -4.31
CA ILE A 269 1.96 -19.80 -4.07
C ILE A 269 1.83 -20.19 -2.59
N ALA A 270 2.13 -19.26 -1.67
CA ALA A 270 2.04 -19.43 -0.23
C ALA A 270 0.67 -19.99 0.22
N LEU A 271 -0.42 -19.38 -0.24
CA LEU A 271 -1.77 -19.78 0.17
C LEU A 271 -2.20 -21.11 -0.48
N SER A 272 -1.69 -21.43 -1.67
CA SER A 272 -1.98 -22.73 -2.30
C SER A 272 -1.39 -23.92 -1.53
N GLU A 273 -0.27 -23.73 -0.80
CA GLU A 273 0.31 -24.76 0.07
C GLU A 273 -0.63 -25.17 1.21
N VAL A 274 -1.47 -24.24 1.66
CA VAL A 274 -2.47 -24.44 2.72
C VAL A 274 -3.88 -24.62 2.15
N GLY A 275 -4.02 -24.90 0.85
CA GLY A 275 -5.29 -25.19 0.19
C GLY A 275 -6.19 -23.98 -0.06
N ILE A 276 -5.65 -22.76 0.00
CA ILE A 276 -6.39 -21.51 -0.20
C ILE A 276 -6.11 -20.96 -1.60
N SER A 277 -7.16 -20.80 -2.40
CA SER A 277 -7.09 -20.19 -3.72
C SER A 277 -7.60 -18.74 -3.67
N ILE A 278 -6.84 -17.83 -4.28
CA ILE A 278 -7.17 -16.40 -4.37
C ILE A 278 -7.07 -15.91 -5.82
N PRO A 279 -7.82 -14.85 -6.21
CA PRO A 279 -7.76 -14.30 -7.55
C PRO A 279 -6.38 -13.72 -7.88
N GLN A 280 -6.09 -13.62 -9.18
CA GLN A 280 -4.91 -12.93 -9.69
C GLN A 280 -5.13 -11.42 -9.70
N MET A 281 -4.11 -10.66 -9.31
CA MET A 281 -4.03 -9.22 -9.51
C MET A 281 -3.55 -8.93 -10.94
N ASN A 282 -4.32 -8.14 -11.70
CA ASN A 282 -3.98 -7.75 -13.08
C ASN A 282 -3.46 -6.31 -13.11
N PRO A 283 -2.47 -5.97 -13.94
CA PRO A 283 -1.99 -4.59 -14.03
C PRO A 283 -3.10 -3.66 -14.55
N THR A 284 -3.31 -2.53 -13.87
CA THR A 284 -4.27 -1.48 -14.25
C THR A 284 -3.58 -0.16 -14.62
N ILE A 285 -2.33 0.04 -14.17
CA ILE A 285 -1.58 1.27 -14.39
C ILE A 285 -0.53 1.02 -15.49
N PRO A 286 -0.70 1.58 -16.70
CA PRO A 286 0.28 1.38 -17.76
C PRO A 286 1.54 2.23 -17.55
N SER A 287 2.66 1.71 -18.05
CA SER A 287 3.94 2.43 -18.08
C SER A 287 3.86 3.62 -19.04
N ARG A 288 4.24 4.81 -18.57
CA ARG A 288 4.19 6.06 -19.35
C ARG A 288 5.53 6.76 -19.35
N SER A 289 5.93 7.23 -20.53
CA SER A 289 7.12 8.07 -20.68
C SER A 289 6.81 9.50 -20.26
N THR A 290 7.39 9.95 -19.15
CA THR A 290 7.25 11.34 -18.67
C THR A 290 7.82 12.33 -19.68
N ILE A 291 8.94 12.01 -20.33
CA ILE A 291 9.56 12.89 -21.32
C ILE A 291 8.61 13.10 -22.50
N LEU A 292 7.97 12.02 -22.98
CA LEU A 292 6.98 12.12 -24.05
C LEU A 292 5.80 13.00 -23.64
N TYR A 293 5.34 12.89 -22.39
CA TYR A 293 4.22 13.67 -21.89
C TYR A 293 4.57 15.15 -21.74
N ILE A 294 5.80 15.48 -21.31
CA ILE A 294 6.31 16.86 -21.29
C ILE A 294 6.35 17.42 -22.71
N ILE A 295 6.97 16.71 -23.65
CA ILE A 295 7.08 17.14 -25.06
C ILE A 295 5.67 17.36 -25.65
N ALA A 296 4.75 16.41 -25.48
CA ALA A 296 3.39 16.54 -25.97
C ALA A 296 2.64 17.73 -25.33
N THR A 297 2.86 17.99 -24.04
CA THR A 297 2.28 19.15 -23.35
C THR A 297 2.81 20.46 -23.92
N LEU A 298 4.12 20.56 -24.19
CA LEU A 298 4.71 21.76 -24.78
C LEU A 298 4.28 21.96 -26.25
N LEU A 299 4.29 20.90 -27.06
CA LEU A 299 3.90 20.97 -28.48
C LEU A 299 2.42 21.34 -28.67
N THR A 300 1.55 20.95 -27.74
CA THR A 300 0.11 21.27 -27.78
C THR A 300 -0.25 22.55 -27.03
N GLY A 301 0.74 23.34 -26.58
CA GLY A 301 0.47 24.58 -25.83
C GLY A 301 -0.25 24.38 -24.50
N GLY A 302 -0.05 23.22 -23.86
CA GLY A 302 -0.66 22.86 -22.57
C GLY A 302 -1.90 21.97 -22.67
N VAL A 303 -2.52 21.82 -23.85
CA VAL A 303 -3.77 21.05 -24.00
C VAL A 303 -3.58 19.57 -23.60
N PHE A 304 -2.46 18.94 -23.97
CA PHE A 304 -2.16 17.57 -23.56
C PHE A 304 -1.98 17.42 -22.04
N GLY A 305 -1.68 18.50 -21.33
CA GLY A 305 -1.64 18.52 -19.86
C GLY A 305 -2.98 18.09 -19.22
N LEU A 306 -4.11 18.38 -19.88
CA LEU A 306 -5.43 17.93 -19.43
C LEU A 306 -5.57 16.40 -19.53
N TYR A 307 -5.05 15.80 -20.60
CA TYR A 307 -5.01 14.34 -20.74
C TYR A 307 -4.08 13.70 -19.70
N TRP A 308 -2.92 14.30 -19.44
CA TRP A 308 -2.03 13.82 -18.38
C TRP A 308 -2.74 13.85 -17.02
N LEU A 309 -3.43 14.95 -16.71
CA LEU A 309 -4.18 15.07 -15.47
C LEU A 309 -5.35 14.08 -15.39
N TYR A 310 -5.99 13.76 -16.51
CA TYR A 310 -6.95 12.67 -16.61
C TYR A 310 -6.35 11.31 -16.23
N THR A 311 -5.15 10.96 -16.73
CA THR A 311 -4.51 9.69 -16.35
C THR A 311 -4.19 9.63 -14.87
N LEU A 312 -3.72 10.76 -14.30
CA LEU A 312 -3.43 10.88 -12.87
C LEU A 312 -4.64 10.64 -11.98
N ILE A 313 -5.86 10.88 -12.48
CA ILE A 313 -7.11 10.54 -11.78
C ILE A 313 -7.51 9.09 -12.07
N LYS A 314 -7.64 8.75 -13.35
CA LYS A 314 -8.25 7.50 -13.80
C LYS A 314 -7.48 6.28 -13.35
N ASP A 315 -6.16 6.24 -13.52
CA ASP A 315 -5.43 5.00 -13.27
C ASP A 315 -5.47 4.60 -11.79
N PRO A 316 -5.21 5.53 -10.83
CA PRO A 316 -5.36 5.17 -9.42
C PRO A 316 -6.80 4.82 -9.04
N ASN A 317 -7.82 5.41 -9.70
CA ASN A 317 -9.21 5.01 -9.44
C ASN A 317 -9.49 3.56 -9.84
N GLU A 318 -9.00 3.13 -11.02
CA GLU A 318 -9.15 1.73 -11.45
C GLU A 318 -8.33 0.78 -10.58
N HIS A 319 -7.12 1.17 -10.22
CA HIS A 319 -6.26 0.47 -9.28
C HIS A 319 -6.94 0.27 -7.91
N PHE A 320 -7.54 1.31 -7.34
CA PHE A 320 -8.26 1.23 -6.07
C PHE A 320 -9.47 0.28 -6.12
N LYS A 321 -10.22 0.30 -7.23
CA LYS A 321 -11.36 -0.62 -7.42
C LYS A 321 -10.88 -2.07 -7.44
N GLN A 322 -9.79 -2.33 -8.15
CA GLN A 322 -9.20 -3.66 -8.18
C GLN A 322 -8.69 -4.07 -6.80
N HIS A 323 -7.98 -3.20 -6.09
CA HIS A 323 -7.52 -3.46 -4.72
C HIS A 323 -8.64 -3.89 -3.80
N ARG A 324 -9.75 -3.13 -3.80
CA ARG A 324 -10.92 -3.46 -2.98
C ARG A 324 -11.46 -4.85 -3.30
N TYR A 325 -11.55 -5.20 -4.59
CA TYR A 325 -12.01 -6.51 -5.02
C TYR A 325 -11.06 -7.63 -4.57
N VAL A 326 -9.76 -7.51 -4.87
CA VAL A 326 -8.78 -8.57 -4.60
C VAL A 326 -8.56 -8.76 -3.09
N GLU A 327 -8.47 -7.67 -2.32
CA GLU A 327 -8.36 -7.73 -0.86
C GLU A 327 -9.59 -8.37 -0.21
N SER A 328 -10.80 -8.06 -0.71
CA SER A 328 -12.04 -8.67 -0.22
C SER A 328 -12.05 -10.18 -0.43
N GLU A 329 -11.69 -10.63 -1.64
CA GLU A 329 -11.63 -12.05 -1.98
C GLU A 329 -10.55 -12.79 -1.18
N LEU A 330 -9.40 -12.16 -0.97
CA LEU A 330 -8.32 -12.68 -0.13
C LEU A 330 -8.79 -12.88 1.32
N ILE A 331 -9.38 -11.85 1.92
CA ILE A 331 -9.91 -11.91 3.29
C ILE A 331 -10.98 -13.01 3.40
N ALA A 332 -11.91 -13.06 2.45
CA ALA A 332 -12.97 -14.06 2.43
C ALA A 332 -12.43 -15.48 2.30
N ALA A 333 -11.39 -15.69 1.48
CA ALA A 333 -10.75 -16.99 1.31
C ALA A 333 -10.06 -17.46 2.60
N ILE A 334 -9.29 -16.58 3.24
CA ILE A 334 -8.63 -16.87 4.53
C ILE A 334 -9.68 -17.14 5.62
N GLU A 335 -10.73 -16.32 5.70
CA GLU A 335 -11.80 -16.50 6.68
C GLU A 335 -12.51 -17.85 6.53
N ARG A 336 -12.82 -18.26 5.29
CA ARG A 336 -13.44 -19.57 5.03
C ARG A 336 -12.55 -20.70 5.53
N ALA A 337 -11.24 -20.64 5.22
CA ALA A 337 -10.28 -21.66 5.64
C ALA A 337 -10.13 -21.74 7.17
N LEU A 338 -10.05 -20.60 7.86
CA LEU A 338 -9.95 -20.56 9.33
C LEU A 338 -11.23 -21.07 10.01
N ARG A 339 -12.41 -20.79 9.43
CA ARG A 339 -13.68 -21.32 9.95
C ARG A 339 -13.79 -22.82 9.77
N SER A 340 -13.37 -23.37 8.63
CA SER A 340 -13.35 -24.83 8.42
C SER A 340 -12.36 -25.56 9.32
N ALA A 341 -11.28 -24.90 9.77
CA ALA A 341 -10.35 -25.48 10.73
C ALA A 341 -10.88 -25.50 12.17
N LYS A 342 -11.92 -24.72 12.47
CA LYS A 342 -12.56 -24.65 13.79
C LYS A 342 -13.66 -25.70 14.00
N THR A 343 -14.28 -26.14 12.92
CA THR A 343 -15.32 -27.18 12.89
C THR A 343 -14.69 -28.56 12.79
#